data_AF-A0A5E4K554-F1
#
_entry.id   AF-A0A5E4K554-F1
#
_cell.length_a   1.000
_cell.length_b   1.000
_cell.length_c   1.000
_cell.angle_alpha   90.00
_cell.angle_beta   90.00
_cell.angle_gamma   90.00
#
_symmetry.space_group_name_H-M   'P 1'
#
loop_
_entity.id
_entity.type
_entity.pdbx_description
1 polymer ?
#
loop_
_entity_poly.entity_id
_entity_poly.type
_entity_poly.pdbx_seq_one_letter_code
_entity_poly.pdbx_strand_id
1 'polypeptide(L)'
;MADTFLQAPIISQYLLPFLLVFFIIFAILEKTKLFGEGKKQVNALISFVIGLIFVGAVSYTHIIQNMTLFLTVAIVCVFVILLVWGFISADEKGFKLNETLKWILIVLAGIAFIAAIIFATGFNVQIQNFLSSKEGTSGTLFTNIIFIIVIAVALALVLKSQKK
;
A
#
# COMPACT_ATOMS: atom_id res chain seq x y z
N MET A 1 25.16 -13.30 13.17
CA MET A 1 24.70 -11.90 13.02
C MET A 1 23.94 -11.59 14.29
N ALA A 2 24.30 -10.51 15.01
CA ALA A 2 23.63 -10.18 16.27
C ALA A 2 22.24 -9.62 15.96
N ASP A 3 21.20 -10.26 16.47
CA ASP A 3 19.84 -9.74 16.37
C ASP A 3 19.79 -8.38 17.08
N THR A 4 19.34 -7.34 16.37
CA THR A 4 19.15 -6.04 17.00
C THR A 4 18.06 -6.15 18.08
N PHE A 5 18.15 -5.36 19.14
CA PHE A 5 17.19 -5.41 20.24
C PHE A 5 15.73 -5.34 19.76
N LEU A 6 15.45 -4.54 18.72
CA LEU A 6 14.12 -4.39 18.12
C LEU A 6 13.69 -5.58 17.25
N GLN A 7 14.62 -6.40 16.79
CA GLN A 7 14.36 -7.62 16.02
C GLN A 7 14.13 -8.83 16.92
N ALA A 8 14.36 -8.72 18.24
CA ALA A 8 14.07 -9.78 19.18
C ALA A 8 12.63 -10.30 18.96
N PRO A 9 12.42 -11.62 18.82
CA PRO A 9 11.10 -12.19 18.51
C PRO A 9 10.00 -11.74 19.47
N ILE A 10 10.33 -11.57 20.76
CA ILE A 10 9.39 -11.08 21.77
C ILE A 10 8.88 -9.67 21.47
N ILE A 11 9.73 -8.79 20.91
CA ILE A 11 9.39 -7.41 20.62
C ILE A 11 8.64 -7.34 19.29
N SER A 12 9.18 -7.96 18.25
CA SER A 12 8.64 -7.86 16.90
C SER A 12 7.34 -8.63 16.71
N GLN A 13 7.19 -9.80 17.33
CA GLN A 13 6.03 -10.68 17.13
C GLN A 13 4.93 -10.48 18.17
N TYR A 14 5.23 -9.90 19.34
CA TYR A 14 4.27 -9.78 20.44
C TYR A 14 4.11 -8.34 20.92
N LEU A 15 5.19 -7.66 21.30
CA LEU A 15 5.09 -6.32 21.89
C LEU A 15 4.59 -5.26 20.90
N LEU A 16 5.14 -5.23 19.68
CA LEU A 16 4.75 -4.25 18.66
C LEU A 16 3.29 -4.42 18.22
N PRO A 17 2.80 -5.64 17.89
CA PRO A 17 1.38 -5.86 17.62
C PRO A 17 0.45 -5.50 18.79
N PHE A 18 0.86 -5.81 20.02
CA PHE A 18 0.13 -5.45 21.24
C PHE A 18 -0.05 -3.94 21.35
N LEU A 19 1.06 -3.19 21.26
CA LEU A 19 1.05 -1.72 21.36
C LEU A 19 0.19 -1.09 20.27
N LEU A 20 0.28 -1.62 19.04
CA LEU A 20 -0.49 -1.12 17.92
C LEU A 20 -2.00 -1.27 18.16
N VAL A 21 -2.46 -2.45 18.57
CA VAL A 21 -3.88 -2.66 18.89
C VAL A 21 -4.31 -1.86 20.11
N PHE A 22 -3.50 -1.82 21.17
CA PHE A 22 -3.75 -1.01 22.35
C PHE A 22 -4.00 0.46 21.98
N PHE A 23 -3.11 1.07 21.21
CA PHE A 23 -3.23 2.47 20.84
C PHE A 23 -4.41 2.74 19.91
N ILE A 24 -4.66 1.87 18.93
CA ILE A 24 -5.79 2.04 18.00
C ILE A 24 -7.11 1.97 18.76
N ILE A 25 -7.31 0.94 19.58
CA ILE A 25 -8.55 0.78 20.35
C ILE A 25 -8.71 1.91 21.36
N PHE A 26 -7.62 2.32 22.03
CA PHE A 26 -7.65 3.45 22.95
C PHE A 26 -8.05 4.76 22.26
N ALA A 27 -7.47 5.05 21.09
CA ALA A 27 -7.82 6.22 20.31
C ALA A 27 -9.28 6.19 19.83
N ILE A 28 -9.78 5.02 19.42
CA ILE A 28 -11.18 4.85 19.02
C ILE A 28 -12.10 5.11 20.22
N LEU A 29 -11.84 4.52 21.38
CA LEU A 29 -12.66 4.70 22.59
C LEU A 29 -12.65 6.15 23.09
N GLU A 30 -11.51 6.83 23.05
CA GLU A 30 -11.40 8.25 23.41
C GLU A 30 -12.15 9.15 22.43
N LYS A 31 -12.05 8.88 21.12
CA LYS A 31 -12.71 9.67 20.07
C LYS A 31 -14.22 9.47 20.08
N THR A 32 -14.67 8.23 20.31
CA THR A 32 -16.09 7.86 20.33
C THR A 32 -16.77 8.19 21.66
N LYS A 33 -16.00 8.41 22.74
CA LYS A 33 -16.52 8.68 24.09
C LYS A 33 -17.53 7.62 24.54
N LEU A 34 -17.30 6.35 24.18
CA LEU A 34 -18.26 5.25 24.36
C LEU A 34 -18.67 5.06 25.83
N PHE A 35 -17.78 5.34 26.77
CA PHE A 35 -18.02 5.25 28.22
C PHE A 35 -18.26 6.62 28.89
N GLY A 36 -18.46 7.68 28.11
CA GLY A 36 -18.63 9.05 28.58
C GLY A 36 -17.33 9.85 28.68
N GLU A 37 -17.47 11.15 28.95
CA GLU A 37 -16.33 12.08 29.01
C GLU A 37 -15.46 11.86 30.26
N GLY A 38 -14.15 12.03 30.11
CA GLY A 38 -13.19 11.92 31.21
C GLY A 38 -12.86 10.50 31.67
N LYS A 39 -13.41 9.45 31.04
CA LYS A 39 -13.16 8.04 31.40
C LYS A 39 -11.89 7.44 30.78
N LYS A 40 -10.81 8.23 30.71
CA LYS A 40 -9.51 7.84 30.12
C LYS A 40 -8.93 6.56 30.72
N GLN A 41 -9.02 6.40 32.04
CA GLN A 41 -8.50 5.22 32.74
C GLN A 41 -9.23 3.94 32.34
N VAL A 42 -10.56 4.02 32.20
CA VAL A 42 -11.39 2.88 31.77
C VAL A 42 -11.08 2.52 30.32
N ASN A 43 -10.97 3.52 29.44
CA ASN A 43 -10.59 3.33 28.04
C ASN A 43 -9.21 2.67 27.93
N ALA A 44 -8.22 3.12 28.71
CA ALA A 44 -6.89 2.54 28.72
C ALA A 44 -6.91 1.09 29.20
N LEU A 45 -7.62 0.78 30.29
CA LEU A 45 -7.71 -0.57 30.83
C LEU A 45 -8.36 -1.54 29.82
N ILE A 46 -9.46 -1.12 29.19
CA ILE A 46 -10.18 -1.93 28.20
C ILE A 46 -9.29 -2.18 26.98
N SER A 47 -8.66 -1.13 26.43
CA SER A 47 -7.75 -1.28 25.30
C SER A 47 -6.55 -2.17 25.63
N PHE A 48 -6.05 -2.11 26.87
CA PHE A 48 -4.94 -2.94 27.35
C PHE A 48 -5.33 -4.42 27.36
N VAL A 49 -6.49 -4.74 27.94
CA VAL A 49 -7.02 -6.11 27.96
C VAL A 49 -7.28 -6.62 26.55
N ILE A 50 -7.88 -5.81 25.66
CA ILE A 50 -8.11 -6.18 24.26
C ILE A 50 -6.80 -6.45 23.54
N GLY A 51 -5.79 -5.58 23.71
CA GLY A 51 -4.46 -5.77 23.14
C GLY A 51 -3.80 -7.07 23.62
N LEU A 52 -3.92 -7.40 24.92
CA LEU A 52 -3.37 -8.65 25.47
C LEU A 52 -4.10 -9.89 24.92
N ILE A 53 -5.43 -9.87 24.85
CA ILE A 53 -6.22 -10.96 24.26
C ILE A 53 -5.81 -11.19 22.80
N PHE A 54 -5.61 -10.10 22.06
CA PHE A 54 -5.24 -10.14 20.66
C PHE A 54 -3.89 -10.82 20.42
N VAL A 55 -2.89 -10.50 21.24
CA VAL A 55 -1.54 -11.09 21.13
C VAL A 55 -1.46 -12.47 21.77
N GLY A 56 -2.27 -12.75 22.79
CA GLY A 56 -2.36 -14.06 23.43
C GLY A 56 -3.06 -15.11 22.56
N ALA A 57 -3.88 -14.71 21.60
CA ALA A 57 -4.54 -15.63 20.70
C ALA A 57 -3.64 -15.99 19.51
N VAL A 58 -3.07 -17.21 19.60
CA VAL A 58 -2.03 -17.81 18.73
C VAL A 58 -2.37 -17.76 17.22
N SER A 59 -3.64 -17.62 16.85
CA SER A 59 -4.09 -17.70 15.45
C SER A 59 -4.11 -16.37 14.70
N TYR A 60 -3.95 -15.22 15.37
CA TYR A 60 -4.07 -13.92 14.69
C TYR A 60 -2.76 -13.40 14.12
N THR A 61 -1.60 -13.93 14.50
CA THR A 61 -0.28 -13.46 14.05
C THR A 61 -0.14 -13.45 12.53
N HIS A 62 -0.67 -14.48 11.83
CA HIS A 62 -0.66 -14.53 10.36
C HIS A 62 -1.60 -13.51 9.71
N ILE A 63 -2.80 -13.32 10.27
CA ILE A 63 -3.75 -12.31 9.77
C ILE A 63 -3.16 -10.91 9.98
N ILE A 64 -2.58 -10.65 11.15
CA ILE A 64 -1.93 -9.39 11.50
C ILE A 64 -0.72 -9.14 10.62
N GLN A 65 0.13 -10.14 10.35
CA GLN A 65 1.25 -9.97 9.43
C GLN A 65 0.78 -9.54 8.04
N ASN A 66 -0.27 -10.19 7.52
CA ASN A 66 -0.85 -9.85 6.22
C ASN A 66 -1.52 -8.46 6.24
N MET A 67 -2.23 -8.11 7.31
CA MET A 67 -2.85 -6.79 7.45
C MET A 67 -1.84 -5.68 7.70
N THR A 68 -0.72 -5.96 8.38
CA THR A 68 0.37 -5.02 8.62
C THR A 68 1.08 -4.72 7.31
N LEU A 69 1.41 -5.75 6.52
CA LEU A 69 1.98 -5.57 5.19
C LEU A 69 1.04 -4.73 4.31
N PHE A 70 -0.25 -5.06 4.29
CA PHE A 70 -1.26 -4.31 3.53
C PHE A 70 -1.38 -2.86 4.00
N LEU A 71 -1.47 -2.62 5.32
CA LEU A 71 -1.64 -1.28 5.90
C LEU A 71 -0.40 -0.40 5.68
N THR A 72 0.80 -0.95 5.86
CA THR A 72 2.06 -0.25 5.60
C THR A 72 2.16 0.14 4.13
N VAL A 73 1.90 -0.79 3.21
CA VAL A 73 1.88 -0.49 1.77
C VAL A 73 0.82 0.56 1.46
N ALA A 74 -0.40 0.43 1.99
CA ALA A 74 -1.48 1.37 1.77
C ALA A 74 -1.14 2.79 2.27
N ILE A 75 -0.50 2.94 3.44
CA ILE A 75 -0.08 4.24 3.97
C ILE A 75 0.99 4.87 3.08
N VAL A 76 2.01 4.10 2.69
CA VAL A 76 3.06 4.58 1.77
C VAL A 76 2.43 4.98 0.43
N CYS A 77 1.46 4.19 -0.05
CA CYS A 77 0.72 4.45 -1.27
C CYS A 77 -0.04 5.78 -1.21
N VAL A 78 -0.85 5.98 -0.17
CA VAL A 78 -1.58 7.22 0.07
C VAL A 78 -0.62 8.40 0.19
N PHE A 79 0.50 8.24 0.91
CA PHE A 79 1.50 9.29 1.06
C PHE A 79 2.11 9.71 -0.29
N VAL A 80 2.49 8.76 -1.13
CA VAL A 80 3.05 9.04 -2.48
C VAL A 80 2.00 9.73 -3.36
N ILE A 81 0.76 9.25 -3.36
CA ILE A 81 -0.33 9.87 -4.13
C ILE A 81 -0.56 11.31 -3.68
N LEU A 82 -0.61 11.56 -2.37
CA LEU A 82 -0.79 12.91 -1.82
C LEU A 82 0.40 13.82 -2.12
N LEU A 83 1.64 13.30 -2.12
CA LEU A 83 2.83 14.05 -2.50
C LEU A 83 2.76 14.46 -3.97
N VAL A 84 2.50 13.50 -4.87
CA VAL A 84 2.35 13.75 -6.31
C VAL A 84 1.21 14.74 -6.55
N TRP A 85 0.06 14.54 -5.92
CA TRP A 85 -1.09 15.43 -6.04
C TRP A 85 -0.79 16.84 -5.52
N GLY A 86 -0.11 16.95 -4.38
CA GLY A 86 0.30 18.23 -3.79
C GLY A 86 1.34 18.97 -4.63
N PHE A 87 2.25 18.24 -5.27
CA PHE A 87 3.22 18.81 -6.20
C PHE A 87 2.55 19.32 -7.49
N ILE A 88 1.57 18.58 -7.99
CA ILE A 88 0.87 18.86 -9.26
C ILE A 88 -0.23 19.93 -9.10
N SER A 89 -0.85 20.04 -7.92
CA SER A 89 -1.96 20.98 -7.63
C SER A 89 -1.52 22.30 -6.99
N ALA A 90 -0.24 22.66 -7.09
CA ALA A 90 0.29 23.90 -6.53
C ALA A 90 -0.09 25.12 -7.39
N ASP A 91 -1.34 25.58 -7.27
CA ASP A 91 -1.89 26.61 -8.18
C ASP A 91 -1.66 28.08 -7.75
N GLU A 92 -1.30 28.37 -6.49
CA GLU A 92 -1.26 29.77 -6.02
C GLU A 92 0.11 30.33 -5.60
N LYS A 93 1.11 29.49 -5.30
CA LYS A 93 2.48 29.94 -4.95
C LYS A 93 3.59 29.10 -5.59
N GLY A 94 3.22 28.20 -6.50
CA GLY A 94 4.11 27.22 -7.12
C GLY A 94 4.24 27.39 -8.63
N PHE A 95 5.11 26.57 -9.22
CA PHE A 95 5.38 26.51 -10.65
C PHE A 95 4.08 26.25 -11.42
N LYS A 96 3.59 27.22 -12.20
CA LYS A 96 2.38 27.07 -13.03
C LYS A 96 2.67 26.08 -14.16
N LEU A 97 2.39 24.81 -13.93
CA LEU A 97 2.49 23.77 -14.94
C LEU A 97 1.36 23.98 -15.96
N ASN A 98 1.72 23.96 -17.24
CA ASN A 98 0.74 23.90 -18.32
C ASN A 98 -0.18 22.68 -18.09
N GLU A 99 -1.48 22.82 -18.36
CA GLU A 99 -2.51 21.81 -18.17
C GLU A 99 -2.15 20.47 -18.87
N THR A 100 -1.46 20.53 -20.01
CA THR A 100 -0.92 19.34 -20.70
C THR A 100 0.24 18.69 -19.93
N LEU A 101 1.14 19.48 -19.35
CA LEU A 101 2.29 18.98 -18.56
C LEU A 101 1.83 18.41 -17.21
N LYS A 102 0.79 19.02 -16.61
CA LYS A 102 0.10 18.51 -15.42
C LYS A 102 -0.43 17.10 -15.68
N TRP A 103 -1.13 16.90 -16.80
CA TRP A 103 -1.64 15.60 -17.22
C TRP A 103 -0.54 14.56 -17.50
N ILE A 104 0.53 14.95 -18.19
CA ILE A 104 1.67 14.06 -18.46
C ILE A 104 2.33 13.60 -17.14
N LEU A 105 2.52 14.51 -16.18
CA LEU A 105 3.11 14.18 -14.87
C LEU A 105 2.21 13.26 -14.04
N ILE A 106 0.88 13.46 -14.06
CA ILE A 106 -0.06 12.56 -13.38
C ILE A 106 0.01 11.15 -13.97
N VAL A 107 -0.02 11.03 -15.30
CA VAL A 107 0.03 9.73 -15.99
C VAL A 107 1.36 9.04 -15.74
N LEU A 108 2.48 9.76 -15.84
CA LEU A 108 3.82 9.21 -15.59
C LEU A 108 3.98 8.77 -14.12
N ALA A 109 3.51 9.57 -13.17
CA ALA A 109 3.53 9.22 -11.75
C ALA A 109 2.63 8.02 -11.45
N GLY A 110 1.45 7.93 -12.07
CA GLY A 110 0.57 6.77 -11.96
C GLY A 110 1.23 5.49 -12.49
N ILE A 111 1.90 5.55 -13.63
CA ILE A 111 2.65 4.41 -14.19
C ILE A 111 3.81 4.01 -13.26
N ALA A 112 4.61 4.98 -12.81
CA ALA A 112 5.72 4.72 -11.89
C ALA A 112 5.23 4.11 -10.56
N PHE A 113 4.08 4.57 -10.07
CA PHE A 113 3.45 4.06 -8.87
C PHE A 113 2.95 2.61 -9.02
N ILE A 114 2.28 2.30 -10.13
CA ILE A 114 1.85 0.93 -10.44
C ILE A 114 3.08 0.01 -10.56
N ALA A 115 4.14 0.46 -11.23
CA ALA A 115 5.38 -0.29 -11.34
C ALA A 115 6.04 -0.53 -9.97
N ALA A 116 6.05 0.48 -9.09
CA ALA A 116 6.56 0.37 -7.72
C ALA A 116 5.76 -0.64 -6.88
N ILE A 117 4.43 -0.67 -7.01
CA ILE A 117 3.58 -1.68 -6.33
C ILE A 117 3.90 -3.08 -6.84
N ILE A 118 3.99 -3.28 -8.16
CA ILE A 118 4.30 -4.58 -8.76
C ILE A 118 5.67 -5.08 -8.30
N PHE A 119 6.65 -4.18 -8.19
CA PHE A 119 7.98 -4.49 -7.69
C PHE A 119 7.96 -4.81 -6.19
N ALA A 120 7.31 -3.98 -5.37
CA ALA A 120 7.28 -4.11 -3.92
C ALA A 120 6.50 -5.33 -3.41
N THR A 121 5.45 -5.74 -4.14
CA THR A 121 4.62 -6.91 -3.78
C THR A 121 5.25 -8.24 -4.17
N GLY A 122 6.39 -8.24 -4.87
CA GLY A 122 7.00 -9.47 -5.41
C GLY A 122 6.17 -10.11 -6.53
N PHE A 123 5.14 -9.40 -7.01
CA PHE A 123 4.27 -9.84 -8.11
C PHE A 123 5.05 -9.91 -9.44
N ASN A 124 6.23 -9.28 -9.51
CA ASN A 124 7.20 -9.45 -10.58
C ASN A 124 7.60 -10.93 -10.79
N VAL A 125 7.79 -11.73 -9.74
CA VAL A 125 8.14 -13.15 -9.83
C VAL A 125 6.96 -13.96 -10.34
N GLN A 126 5.74 -13.62 -9.93
CA GLN A 126 4.52 -14.29 -10.37
C GLN A 126 4.20 -13.97 -11.84
N ILE A 127 4.38 -12.72 -12.28
CA ILE A 127 4.27 -12.30 -13.67
C ILE A 127 5.38 -12.93 -14.52
N GLN A 128 6.63 -12.97 -14.03
CA GLN A 128 7.74 -13.60 -14.75
C GLN A 128 7.54 -15.11 -14.87
N ASN A 129 7.02 -15.78 -13.84
CA ASN A 129 6.69 -17.21 -13.89
C ASN A 129 5.47 -17.49 -14.78
N PHE A 130 4.50 -16.57 -14.84
CA PHE A 130 3.35 -16.64 -15.74
C PHE A 130 3.72 -16.36 -17.21
N LEU A 131 4.67 -15.45 -17.46
CA LEU A 131 5.21 -15.16 -18.79
C LEU A 131 6.27 -16.18 -19.24
N SER A 132 6.96 -16.83 -18.30
CA SER A 132 8.05 -17.78 -18.55
C SER A 132 7.69 -19.22 -18.25
N SER A 133 6.40 -19.57 -18.06
CA SER A 133 5.97 -20.96 -17.88
C SER A 133 6.24 -21.75 -19.17
N LYS A 134 7.44 -22.33 -19.20
CA LYS A 134 7.98 -23.28 -20.17
C LYS A 134 7.22 -24.60 -20.09
N GLU A 135 5.96 -24.67 -20.49
CA GLU A 135 5.36 -25.94 -20.91
C GLU A 135 4.38 -25.69 -22.07
N GLY A 136 4.76 -26.11 -23.29
CA GLY A 136 3.83 -26.38 -24.38
C GLY A 136 3.65 -25.31 -25.46
N THR A 137 4.54 -25.34 -26.45
CA THR A 137 4.44 -24.89 -27.85
C THR A 137 3.03 -24.51 -28.34
N SER A 138 2.77 -23.18 -28.43
CA SER A 138 1.81 -22.43 -29.32
C SER A 138 1.05 -21.29 -28.61
N GLY A 139 0.86 -21.34 -27.29
CA GLY A 139 0.13 -20.29 -26.54
C GLY A 139 0.94 -19.02 -26.25
N THR A 140 2.25 -19.14 -26.05
CA THR A 140 3.14 -18.02 -25.67
C THR A 140 3.29 -16.95 -26.76
N LEU A 141 3.15 -17.34 -28.04
CA LEU A 141 3.19 -16.39 -29.16
C LEU A 141 1.91 -15.56 -29.21
N PHE A 142 0.74 -16.17 -28.94
CA PHE A 142 -0.54 -15.48 -28.92
C PHE A 142 -0.62 -14.44 -27.80
N THR A 143 -0.14 -14.77 -26.59
CA THR A 143 -0.13 -13.85 -25.45
C THR A 143 0.81 -12.66 -25.70
N ASN A 144 1.99 -12.89 -26.26
CA ASN A 144 2.92 -11.82 -26.58
C ASN A 144 2.40 -10.92 -27.71
N ILE A 145 1.75 -11.49 -28.73
CA ILE A 145 1.10 -10.73 -29.81
C ILE A 145 -0.06 -9.89 -29.26
N ILE A 146 -0.88 -10.43 -28.35
CA ILE A 146 -1.96 -9.69 -27.70
C ILE A 146 -1.40 -8.54 -26.85
N PHE A 147 -0.33 -8.76 -26.09
CA PHE A 147 0.32 -7.68 -25.33
C PHE A 147 0.88 -6.58 -26.22
N ILE A 148 1.50 -6.94 -27.35
CA ILE A 148 1.99 -5.97 -28.35
C ILE A 148 0.82 -5.19 -28.96
N ILE A 149 -0.32 -5.84 -29.24
CA ILE A 149 -1.52 -5.18 -29.75
C ILE A 149 -2.13 -4.23 -28.71
N VAL A 150 -2.22 -4.63 -27.43
CA VAL A 150 -2.75 -3.77 -26.37
C VAL A 150 -1.87 -2.54 -26.16
N ILE A 151 -0.54 -2.72 -26.20
CA ILE A 151 0.41 -1.60 -26.11
C ILE A 151 0.31 -0.70 -27.35
N ALA A 152 0.20 -1.27 -28.55
CA ALA A 152 0.03 -0.51 -29.79
C ALA A 152 -1.29 0.29 -29.81
N VAL A 153 -2.39 -0.28 -29.31
CA VAL A 153 -3.69 0.39 -29.19
C VAL A 153 -3.65 1.49 -28.15
N ALA A 154 -3.02 1.25 -26.99
CA ALA A 154 -2.83 2.28 -25.97
C ALA A 154 -2.01 3.45 -26.52
N LEU A 155 -0.92 3.18 -27.24
CA LEU A 155 -0.11 4.21 -27.88
C LEU A 155 -0.86 4.95 -29.01
N ALA A 156 -1.64 4.23 -29.82
CA ALA A 156 -2.44 4.85 -30.87
C ALA A 156 -3.55 5.76 -30.31
N LEU A 157 -4.19 5.38 -29.20
CA LEU A 157 -5.18 6.21 -28.52
C LEU A 157 -4.54 7.46 -27.90
N VAL A 158 -3.36 7.33 -27.31
CA VAL A 158 -2.59 8.46 -26.78
C VAL A 158 -2.15 9.42 -27.91
N LEU A 159 -1.67 8.88 -29.04
CA LEU A 159 -1.28 9.68 -30.21
C LEU A 159 -2.47 10.34 -30.91
N LYS A 160 -3.64 9.69 -30.92
CA LYS A 160 -4.88 10.27 -31.48
C LYS A 160 -5.42 11.41 -30.61
N SER A 161 -5.11 11.44 -29.32
CA SER A 161 -5.46 12.54 -28.41
C SER A 161 -4.61 13.80 -28.59
N GLN A 162 -3.54 13.76 -29.40
CA GLN A 162 -2.70 14.92 -29.72
C GLN A 162 -3.14 15.66 -31.00
N LYS A 163 -4.18 15.17 -31.70
CA LYS A 163 -4.80 15.85 -32.85
C LYS A 163 -6.27 16.18 -32.53
N LYS A 164 -6.49 17.06 -31.55
CA LYS A 164 -7.65 17.94 -31.47
C LYS A 164 -7.35 19.10 -30.54
#